data_AF-A0A7X4JLV5-F1
#
_entry.id   AF-A0A7X4JLV5-F1
#
_cell.length_a   1.000
_cell.length_b   1.000
_cell.length_c   1.000
_cell.angle_alpha   90.00
_cell.angle_beta   90.00
_cell.angle_gamma   90.00
#
_symmetry.space_group_name_H-M   'P 1'
#
loop_
_entity.id
_entity.type
_entity.pdbx_description
1 polymer ?
#
loop_
_entity_poly.entity_id
_entity_poly.type
_entity_poly.pdbx_seq_one_letter_code
_entity_poly.pdbx_strand_id
1 'polypeptide(L)'
;MSNQHTQQLIGVDTFSWKKWDACTHCGLCLPTCPTYRELGLETDSPRGRLYLMGSAFKDEDAIPLNEEWSEYIYRCLDCRACETACPSGVHFGELLEEARAIYEQNAPRSAAYRFWTNLVFKHILPNKERLDLIFELMWLYQRLGIRRLVQKTGILKLMGQFGQMESLLPTIPSPQLKYTIRDVTPAEGETRYRVGFIPGCVMNQVFTETNVATIRVLSKNGCEVVTPRQQTCCGALHLH
;
A
#
# COMPACT_ATOMS: atom_id res chain seq x y z
N MET A 1 -3.72 -36.62 -23.25
CA MET A 1 -3.95 -37.18 -21.90
C MET A 1 -3.86 -36.01 -20.93
N SER A 2 -5.02 -35.65 -20.38
CA SER A 2 -5.28 -34.50 -19.53
C SER A 2 -4.44 -34.53 -18.26
N ASN A 3 -3.76 -33.42 -17.97
CA ASN A 3 -3.38 -33.03 -16.62
C ASN A 3 -3.84 -31.58 -16.44
N GLN A 4 -5.15 -31.39 -16.38
CA GLN A 4 -5.76 -30.18 -15.84
C GLN A 4 -5.50 -30.17 -14.33
N HIS A 5 -4.38 -29.57 -13.93
CA HIS A 5 -4.20 -29.13 -12.56
C HIS A 5 -5.21 -28.01 -12.30
N THR A 6 -6.38 -28.36 -11.77
CA THR A 6 -7.23 -27.39 -11.08
C THR A 6 -6.40 -26.87 -9.91
N GLN A 7 -5.80 -25.70 -10.09
CA GLN A 7 -4.94 -25.10 -9.07
C GLN A 7 -5.87 -24.68 -7.93
N GLN A 8 -5.90 -25.45 -6.84
CA GLN A 8 -6.70 -25.09 -5.66
C GLN A 8 -6.05 -23.86 -5.00
N LEU A 9 -6.43 -22.68 -5.46
CA LEU A 9 -5.89 -21.41 -5.00
C LEU A 9 -6.41 -21.10 -3.60
N ILE A 10 -5.49 -20.82 -2.67
CA ILE A 10 -5.82 -20.38 -1.32
C ILE A 10 -6.45 -18.98 -1.40
N GLY A 11 -7.59 -18.79 -0.74
CA GLY A 11 -8.29 -17.50 -0.66
C GLY A 11 -9.18 -17.17 -1.85
N VAL A 12 -9.32 -18.06 -2.84
CA VAL A 12 -10.20 -17.82 -4.01
C VAL A 12 -11.68 -17.67 -3.62
N ASP A 13 -12.08 -18.24 -2.48
CA ASP A 13 -13.40 -18.11 -1.87
C ASP A 13 -13.74 -16.67 -1.45
N THR A 14 -12.71 -15.83 -1.27
CA THR A 14 -12.87 -14.40 -0.95
C THR A 14 -13.14 -13.53 -2.17
N PHE A 15 -12.94 -14.06 -3.39
CA PHE A 15 -13.14 -13.30 -4.62
C PHE A 15 -14.63 -13.03 -4.88
N SER A 16 -14.98 -11.76 -5.07
CA SER A 16 -16.36 -11.32 -5.18
C SER A 16 -16.90 -11.47 -6.61
N TRP A 17 -17.34 -12.68 -6.95
CA TRP A 17 -17.96 -12.98 -8.25
C TRP A 17 -19.12 -12.05 -8.60
N LYS A 18 -19.94 -11.67 -7.60
CA LYS A 18 -21.04 -10.71 -7.81
C LYS A 18 -20.56 -9.34 -8.32
N LYS A 19 -19.44 -8.83 -7.81
CA LYS A 19 -18.87 -7.55 -8.27
C LYS A 19 -18.25 -7.70 -9.66
N TRP A 20 -17.65 -8.86 -9.94
CA TRP A 20 -17.05 -9.18 -11.22
C TRP A 20 -18.10 -9.30 -12.34
N ASP A 21 -19.18 -10.03 -12.09
CA ASP A 21 -20.30 -10.26 -13.03
C ASP A 21 -21.07 -8.97 -13.39
N ALA A 22 -20.90 -7.89 -12.64
CA ALA A 22 -21.48 -6.59 -12.98
C ALA A 22 -20.86 -5.98 -14.26
N CYS A 23 -19.69 -6.43 -14.68
CA CYS A 23 -19.04 -5.94 -15.89
C CYS A 23 -19.80 -6.36 -17.16
N THR A 24 -20.23 -5.39 -17.97
CA THR A 24 -20.91 -5.62 -19.26
C THR A 24 -19.95 -5.55 -20.45
N HIS A 25 -18.64 -5.49 -20.20
CA HIS A 25 -17.57 -5.42 -21.21
C HIS A 25 -17.63 -4.22 -22.20
N CYS A 26 -18.39 -3.17 -21.87
CA CYS A 26 -18.61 -2.01 -22.75
C CYS A 26 -17.34 -1.19 -23.09
N GLY A 27 -16.28 -1.26 -22.28
CA GLY A 27 -15.01 -0.57 -22.55
C GLY A 27 -14.98 0.92 -22.19
N LEU A 28 -15.98 1.46 -21.51
CA LEU A 28 -15.98 2.88 -21.09
C LEU A 28 -14.87 3.22 -20.07
N CYS A 29 -14.36 2.23 -19.35
CA CYS A 29 -13.26 2.41 -18.40
C CYS A 29 -11.88 2.55 -19.06
N LEU A 30 -11.74 2.20 -20.35
CA LEU A 30 -10.47 2.20 -21.08
C LEU A 30 -9.83 3.59 -21.16
N PRO A 31 -10.50 4.63 -21.70
CA PRO A 31 -9.89 5.97 -21.83
C PRO A 31 -9.64 6.66 -20.49
N THR A 32 -10.21 6.17 -19.39
CA THR A 32 -9.98 6.72 -18.05
C THR A 32 -8.74 6.12 -17.38
N CYS A 33 -8.31 4.94 -17.82
CA CYS A 33 -7.18 4.23 -17.22
C CYS A 33 -5.85 4.78 -17.73
N PRO A 34 -4.99 5.34 -16.85
CA PRO A 34 -3.71 5.92 -17.28
C PRO A 34 -2.77 4.86 -17.85
N THR A 35 -2.71 3.66 -17.26
CA THR A 35 -1.79 2.61 -17.71
C THR A 35 -2.17 2.06 -19.08
N TYR A 36 -3.47 1.90 -19.35
CA TYR A 36 -3.95 1.56 -20.68
C TYR A 36 -3.63 2.66 -21.71
N ARG A 37 -3.82 3.93 -21.36
CA ARG A 37 -3.55 5.05 -22.28
C ARG A 37 -2.09 5.13 -22.69
N GLU A 38 -1.18 4.84 -21.77
CA GLU A 38 0.26 4.88 -22.05
C GLU A 38 0.74 3.64 -22.82
N LEU A 39 0.17 2.47 -22.55
CA LEU A 39 0.69 1.20 -23.07
C LEU A 39 -0.09 0.65 -24.27
N GLY A 40 -1.36 1.02 -24.42
CA GLY A 40 -2.24 0.55 -25.48
C GLY A 40 -2.62 -0.94 -25.40
N LEU A 41 -2.18 -1.66 -24.37
CA LEU A 41 -2.44 -3.09 -24.20
C LEU A 41 -3.74 -3.31 -23.43
N GLU A 42 -4.68 -4.06 -24.00
CA GLU A 42 -5.96 -4.35 -23.35
C GLU A 42 -5.79 -5.03 -21.98
N THR A 43 -4.77 -5.89 -21.82
CA THR A 43 -4.38 -6.52 -20.55
C THR A 43 -4.00 -5.51 -19.46
N ASP A 44 -3.57 -4.31 -19.87
CA ASP A 44 -3.29 -3.17 -18.99
C ASP A 44 -4.48 -2.22 -18.79
N SER A 45 -5.67 -2.61 -19.23
CA SER A 45 -6.90 -1.87 -18.98
C SER A 45 -7.67 -2.39 -17.77
N PRO A 46 -8.63 -1.62 -17.22
CA PRO A 46 -9.47 -2.11 -16.13
C PRO A 46 -10.32 -3.30 -16.58
N ARG A 47 -10.89 -3.25 -17.79
CA ARG A 47 -11.68 -4.36 -18.35
C ARG A 47 -10.84 -5.61 -18.56
N GLY A 48 -9.67 -5.47 -19.17
CA GLY A 48 -8.76 -6.60 -19.41
C GLY A 48 -8.27 -7.21 -18.10
N ARG A 49 -7.94 -6.40 -17.09
CA ARG A 49 -7.58 -6.90 -15.75
C ARG A 49 -8.71 -7.65 -15.08
N LEU A 50 -9.96 -7.16 -15.16
CA LEU A 50 -11.11 -7.93 -14.66
C LEU A 50 -11.17 -9.30 -15.33
N TYR A 51 -10.98 -9.36 -16.64
CA TYR A 51 -10.98 -10.62 -17.38
C TYR A 51 -9.82 -11.53 -16.92
N LEU A 52 -8.61 -11.00 -16.73
CA LEU A 52 -7.46 -11.75 -16.22
C LEU A 52 -7.69 -12.29 -14.80
N MET A 53 -8.32 -11.52 -13.91
CA MET A 53 -8.67 -11.97 -12.57
C MET A 53 -9.65 -13.13 -12.62
N GLY A 54 -10.78 -12.95 -13.32
CA GLY A 54 -11.81 -13.99 -13.44
C GLY A 54 -11.28 -15.25 -14.13
N SER A 55 -10.47 -15.09 -15.18
CA SER A 55 -9.88 -16.22 -15.91
C SER A 55 -8.85 -16.99 -15.08
N ALA A 56 -8.22 -16.37 -14.08
CA ALA A 56 -7.28 -17.07 -13.20
C ALA A 56 -7.99 -17.80 -12.04
N PHE A 57 -9.23 -17.41 -11.72
CA PHE A 57 -9.95 -17.87 -10.53
C PHE A 57 -11.14 -18.78 -10.83
N LYS A 58 -11.60 -18.88 -12.08
CA LYS A 58 -12.61 -19.87 -12.49
C LYS A 58 -11.99 -21.26 -12.57
N ASP A 59 -12.70 -22.26 -12.07
CA ASP A 59 -12.22 -23.66 -12.02
C ASP A 59 -12.01 -24.30 -13.42
N GLU A 60 -12.76 -23.84 -14.43
CA GLU A 60 -12.65 -24.31 -15.82
C GLU A 60 -11.61 -23.47 -16.58
N ASP A 61 -10.57 -24.15 -17.09
CA ASP A 61 -9.52 -23.57 -17.95
C ASP A 61 -8.82 -22.34 -17.35
N ALA A 62 -8.59 -22.37 -16.04
CA ALA A 62 -7.89 -21.32 -15.31
C ALA A 62 -6.52 -21.00 -15.94
N ILE A 63 -6.27 -19.72 -16.25
CA ILE A 63 -4.93 -19.30 -16.63
C ILE A 63 -3.99 -19.38 -15.42
N PRO A 64 -2.71 -19.75 -15.61
CA PRO A 64 -1.79 -19.92 -14.51
C PRO A 64 -1.52 -18.59 -13.80
N LEU A 65 -1.53 -18.63 -12.48
CA LEU A 65 -1.23 -17.50 -11.62
C LEU A 65 0.30 -17.28 -11.52
N ASN A 66 0.91 -16.83 -12.61
CA ASN A 66 2.36 -16.72 -12.81
C ASN A 66 2.87 -15.26 -12.75
N GLU A 67 4.16 -15.04 -13.03
CA GLU A 67 4.78 -13.70 -13.04
C GLU A 67 4.22 -12.79 -14.15
N GLU A 68 3.84 -13.35 -15.30
CA GLU A 68 3.23 -12.57 -16.39
C GLU A 68 1.84 -12.07 -16.01
N TRP A 69 1.01 -12.92 -15.38
CA TRP A 69 -0.29 -12.49 -14.85
C TRP A 69 -0.11 -11.36 -13.83
N SER A 70 0.87 -11.50 -12.93
CA SER A 70 1.09 -10.50 -11.88
C SER A 70 1.63 -9.20 -12.44
N GLU A 71 2.45 -9.23 -13.49
CA GLU A 71 2.92 -8.02 -14.16
C GLU A 71 1.77 -7.10 -14.56
N TYR A 72 0.75 -7.63 -15.25
CA TYR A 72 -0.42 -6.83 -15.66
C TYR A 72 -1.22 -6.33 -14.45
N ILE A 73 -1.44 -7.18 -13.44
CA ILE A 73 -2.23 -6.85 -12.25
C ILE A 73 -1.55 -5.80 -11.36
N TYR A 74 -0.23 -5.91 -11.16
CA TYR A 74 0.56 -4.97 -10.36
C TYR A 74 0.92 -3.69 -11.10
N ARG A 75 0.84 -3.65 -12.44
CA ARG A 75 0.93 -2.39 -13.19
C ARG A 75 -0.25 -1.45 -12.92
N CYS A 76 -1.36 -1.97 -12.37
CA CYS A 76 -2.46 -1.11 -11.94
C CYS A 76 -2.05 -0.20 -10.78
N LEU A 77 -2.24 1.12 -10.94
CA LEU A 77 -1.93 2.12 -9.92
C LEU A 77 -2.95 2.20 -8.78
N ASP A 78 -4.04 1.42 -8.85
CA ASP A 78 -5.15 1.46 -7.90
C ASP A 78 -5.75 2.87 -7.66
N CYS A 79 -5.78 3.69 -8.72
CA CYS A 79 -6.33 5.07 -8.65
C CYS A 79 -7.87 5.13 -8.67
N ARG A 80 -8.53 3.98 -8.93
CA ARG A 80 -10.00 3.81 -8.99
C ARG A 80 -10.77 4.73 -9.95
N ALA A 81 -10.09 5.46 -10.83
CA ALA A 81 -10.74 6.35 -11.81
C ALA A 81 -11.70 5.59 -12.76
N CYS A 82 -11.44 4.30 -13.00
CA CYS A 82 -12.30 3.42 -13.79
C CYS A 82 -13.68 3.16 -13.15
N GLU A 83 -13.80 3.22 -11.83
CA GLU A 83 -15.07 3.01 -11.13
C GLU A 83 -16.04 4.15 -11.40
N THR A 84 -15.56 5.39 -11.34
CA THR A 84 -16.35 6.60 -11.65
C THR A 84 -16.86 6.59 -13.09
N ALA A 85 -16.09 6.01 -14.03
CA ALA A 85 -16.49 5.90 -15.43
C ALA A 85 -17.43 4.72 -15.71
N CYS A 86 -17.60 3.79 -14.76
CA CYS A 86 -18.33 2.54 -14.99
C CYS A 86 -19.85 2.75 -14.82
N PRO A 87 -20.66 2.61 -15.88
CA PRO A 87 -22.11 2.73 -15.73
C PRO A 87 -22.74 1.55 -14.97
N SER A 88 -22.05 0.40 -14.96
CA SER A 88 -22.51 -0.79 -14.24
C SER A 88 -22.12 -0.82 -12.76
N GLY A 89 -21.35 0.17 -12.29
CA GLY A 89 -20.91 0.24 -10.89
C GLY A 89 -19.99 -0.90 -10.45
N VAL A 90 -19.08 -1.34 -11.33
CA VAL A 90 -18.07 -2.36 -10.95
C VAL A 90 -17.12 -1.76 -9.90
N HIS A 91 -17.04 -2.41 -8.73
CA HIS A 91 -16.10 -2.11 -7.65
C HIS A 91 -14.71 -2.69 -7.99
N PHE A 92 -14.06 -2.10 -8.99
CA PHE A 92 -12.80 -2.59 -9.55
C PHE A 92 -11.66 -2.64 -8.53
N GLY A 93 -11.52 -1.63 -7.67
CA GLY A 93 -10.45 -1.55 -6.67
C GLY A 93 -10.53 -2.68 -5.65
N GLU A 94 -11.74 -3.01 -5.17
CA GLU A 94 -11.94 -4.14 -4.25
C GLU A 94 -11.57 -5.47 -4.92
N LEU A 95 -11.99 -5.68 -6.17
CA LEU A 95 -11.62 -6.87 -6.94
C LEU A 95 -10.11 -6.97 -7.18
N LEU A 96 -9.44 -5.84 -7.40
CA LEU A 96 -7.99 -5.77 -7.57
C LEU A 96 -7.26 -6.14 -6.27
N GLU A 97 -7.71 -5.62 -5.13
CA GLU A 97 -7.17 -5.95 -3.80
C GLU A 97 -7.35 -7.44 -3.48
N GLU A 98 -8.55 -7.98 -3.70
CA GLU A 98 -8.86 -9.42 -3.56
C GLU A 98 -7.93 -10.26 -4.46
N ALA A 99 -7.77 -9.87 -5.74
CA ALA A 99 -6.92 -10.59 -6.68
C ALA A 99 -5.44 -10.58 -6.29
N ARG A 100 -4.91 -9.46 -5.79
CA ARG A 100 -3.54 -9.36 -5.27
C ARG A 100 -3.36 -10.20 -4.01
N ALA A 101 -4.33 -10.21 -3.11
CA ALA A 101 -4.28 -11.03 -1.90
C ALA A 101 -4.26 -12.54 -2.23
N ILE A 102 -5.04 -12.97 -3.22
CA ILE A 102 -5.01 -14.35 -3.72
C ILE A 102 -3.64 -14.65 -4.37
N TYR A 103 -3.11 -13.74 -5.18
CA TYR A 103 -1.78 -13.88 -5.77
C TYR A 103 -0.69 -14.06 -4.72
N GLU A 104 -0.61 -13.18 -3.71
CA GLU A 104 0.45 -13.23 -2.70
C GLU A 104 0.41 -14.50 -1.84
N GLN A 105 -0.77 -15.10 -1.64
CA GLN A 105 -0.91 -16.36 -0.91
C GLN A 105 -0.43 -17.58 -1.70
N ASN A 106 -0.54 -17.51 -3.03
CA ASN A 106 -0.26 -18.64 -3.93
C ASN A 106 1.07 -18.49 -4.68
N ALA A 107 1.63 -17.29 -4.76
CA ALA A 107 2.89 -17.02 -5.44
C ALA A 107 4.06 -17.79 -4.79
N PRO A 108 4.98 -18.34 -5.61
CA PRO A 108 6.18 -18.99 -5.09
C PRO A 108 7.07 -17.92 -4.43
N ARG A 109 7.16 -17.96 -3.10
CA ARG A 109 8.02 -17.07 -2.31
C ARG A 109 9.06 -17.88 -1.57
N SER A 110 10.30 -17.39 -1.53
CA SER A 110 11.37 -18.01 -0.77
C SER A 110 11.04 -18.04 0.73
N ALA A 111 11.56 -19.04 1.45
CA ALA A 111 11.38 -19.12 2.91
C ALA A 111 11.89 -17.86 3.62
N ALA A 112 12.98 -17.27 3.13
CA ALA A 112 13.51 -16.01 3.61
C ALA A 112 12.51 -14.85 3.43
N TYR A 113 11.89 -14.74 2.24
CA TYR A 113 10.86 -13.71 2.00
C TYR A 113 9.68 -13.86 2.96
N ARG A 114 9.17 -15.08 3.15
CA ARG A 114 8.06 -15.35 4.08
C ARG A 114 8.42 -15.02 5.52
N PHE A 115 9.65 -15.33 5.94
CA PHE A 115 10.16 -15.01 7.26
C PHE A 115 10.23 -13.49 7.49
N TRP A 116 10.87 -12.74 6.59
CA TRP A 116 11.03 -11.29 6.72
C TRP A 116 9.69 -10.55 6.64
N THR A 117 8.81 -10.95 5.73
CA THR A 117 7.47 -10.37 5.62
C THR A 117 6.67 -10.61 6.90
N ASN A 118 6.68 -11.84 7.44
CA ASN A 118 6.02 -12.14 8.70
C ASN A 118 6.63 -11.33 9.87
N LEU A 119 7.95 -11.24 9.96
CA LEU A 119 8.63 -10.44 10.98
C LEU A 119 8.22 -8.95 10.90
N VAL A 120 8.23 -8.35 9.72
CA VAL A 120 7.88 -6.94 9.52
C VAL A 120 6.40 -6.70 9.85
N PHE A 121 5.49 -7.48 9.25
CA PHE A 121 4.04 -7.24 9.36
C PHE A 121 3.43 -7.69 10.69
N LYS A 122 3.93 -8.76 11.32
CA LYS A 122 3.37 -9.26 12.59
C LYS A 122 4.09 -8.74 13.82
N HIS A 123 5.37 -8.38 13.72
CA HIS A 123 6.17 -8.05 14.89
C HIS A 123 6.72 -6.62 14.91
N ILE A 124 6.99 -6.01 13.77
CA ILE A 124 7.56 -4.64 13.70
C ILE A 124 6.44 -3.61 13.56
N LEU A 125 5.67 -3.66 12.48
CA LEU A 125 4.65 -2.65 12.16
C LEU A 125 3.54 -2.49 13.22
N PRO A 126 3.05 -3.56 13.87
CA PRO A 126 2.02 -3.42 14.89
C PRO A 126 2.55 -2.85 16.22
N ASN A 127 3.87 -2.91 16.44
CA ASN A 127 4.49 -2.49 17.69
C ASN A 127 5.15 -1.10 17.53
N LYS A 128 4.53 -0.11 18.16
CA LYS A 128 4.97 1.29 18.11
C LYS A 128 6.42 1.48 18.60
N GLU A 129 6.82 0.83 19.69
CA GLU A 129 8.14 0.99 20.29
C GLU A 129 9.26 0.46 19.38
N ARG A 130 9.02 -0.71 18.75
CA ARG A 130 9.96 -1.28 17.77
C ARG A 130 10.07 -0.41 16.53
N LEU A 131 8.95 0.11 16.05
CA LEU A 131 8.93 1.01 14.91
C LEU A 131 9.68 2.31 15.23
N ASP A 132 9.42 2.90 16.41
CA ASP A 132 10.12 4.09 16.91
C ASP A 132 11.65 3.86 16.95
N LEU A 133 12.10 2.73 17.53
CA LEU A 133 13.51 2.38 17.58
C LEU A 133 14.15 2.25 16.19
N ILE A 134 13.49 1.59 15.25
CA ILE A 134 14.02 1.40 13.89
C ILE A 134 14.20 2.76 13.20
N PHE A 135 13.18 3.63 13.25
CA PHE A 135 13.28 4.94 12.62
C PHE A 135 14.27 5.88 13.33
N GLU A 136 14.44 5.76 14.64
CA GLU A 136 15.48 6.49 15.39
C GLU A 136 16.90 6.07 14.97
N LEU A 137 17.13 4.76 14.78
CA LEU A 137 18.39 4.24 14.25
C LEU A 137 18.62 4.69 12.80
N MET A 138 17.57 4.70 11.97
CA MET A 138 17.65 5.20 10.60
C MET A 138 17.96 6.70 10.55
N TRP A 139 17.34 7.49 11.43
CA TRP A 139 17.66 8.90 11.58
C TRP A 139 19.13 9.09 11.98
N LEU A 140 19.63 8.31 12.94
CA LEU A 140 21.03 8.37 13.37
C LEU A 140 21.97 7.97 12.23
N TYR A 141 21.64 6.92 11.48
CA TYR A 141 22.36 6.49 10.27
C TYR A 141 22.49 7.62 9.23
N GLN A 142 21.41 8.37 9.00
CA GLN A 142 21.42 9.52 8.09
C GLN A 142 22.21 10.70 8.68
N ARG A 143 22.02 11.01 9.97
CA ARG A 143 22.67 12.12 10.67
C ARG A 143 24.18 11.96 10.78
N LEU A 144 24.66 10.74 11.01
CA LEU A 144 26.09 10.40 11.06
C LEU A 144 26.74 10.41 9.66
N GLY A 145 25.97 10.62 8.58
CA GLY A 145 26.48 10.64 7.22
C GLY A 145 26.86 9.27 6.66
N ILE A 146 26.56 8.18 7.37
CA ILE A 146 26.82 6.80 6.92
C ILE A 146 26.10 6.54 5.59
N ARG A 147 24.88 7.06 5.44
CA ARG A 147 24.14 7.06 4.17
C ARG A 147 24.98 7.58 3.00
N ARG A 148 25.62 8.74 3.18
CA ARG A 148 26.45 9.36 2.12
C ARG A 148 27.67 8.51 1.81
N LEU A 149 28.27 7.88 2.81
CA LEU A 149 29.41 6.99 2.61
C LEU A 149 28.99 5.74 1.80
N VAL A 150 27.93 5.07 2.23
CA VAL A 150 27.40 3.85 1.61
C VAL A 150 26.95 4.09 0.16
N GLN A 151 26.35 5.26 -0.12
CA GLN A 151 25.96 5.64 -1.49
C GLN A 151 27.17 5.95 -2.38
N LYS A 152 28.25 6.53 -1.82
CA LYS A 152 29.48 6.84 -2.56
C LYS A 152 30.35 5.63 -2.85
N THR A 153 30.39 4.65 -1.95
CA THR A 153 31.24 3.45 -2.10
C THR A 153 30.69 2.45 -3.11
N GLY A 154 29.44 2.63 -3.57
CA GLY A 154 28.80 1.71 -4.51
C GLY A 154 28.43 0.35 -3.90
N ILE A 155 28.64 0.16 -2.59
CA ILE A 155 28.36 -1.11 -1.90
C ILE A 155 26.89 -1.51 -1.98
N LEU A 156 25.98 -0.53 -2.12
CA LEU A 156 24.55 -0.77 -2.32
C LEU A 156 24.26 -1.63 -3.56
N LYS A 157 25.05 -1.49 -4.63
CA LYS A 157 24.88 -2.31 -5.84
C LYS A 157 25.14 -3.80 -5.57
N LEU A 158 26.02 -4.09 -4.60
CA LEU A 158 26.34 -5.46 -4.19
C LEU A 158 25.26 -6.06 -3.27
N MET A 159 24.48 -5.22 -2.60
CA MET A 159 23.45 -5.64 -1.64
C MET A 159 22.09 -5.97 -2.27
N GLY A 160 21.97 -5.94 -3.60
CA GLY A 160 20.76 -6.32 -4.34
C GLY A 160 19.53 -5.49 -3.93
N GLN A 161 18.43 -6.17 -3.59
CA GLN A 161 17.16 -5.52 -3.21
C GLN A 161 17.29 -4.61 -1.96
N PHE A 162 18.12 -4.97 -0.98
CA PHE A 162 18.35 -4.12 0.19
C PHE A 162 19.04 -2.81 -0.19
N GLY A 163 19.92 -2.85 -1.19
CA GLY A 163 20.57 -1.66 -1.71
C GLY A 163 19.59 -0.71 -2.41
N GLN A 164 18.63 -1.26 -3.16
CA GLN A 164 17.54 -0.48 -3.76
C GLN A 164 16.60 0.10 -2.71
N MET A 165 16.30 -0.65 -1.64
CA MET A 165 15.46 -0.15 -0.55
C MET A 165 16.14 1.00 0.20
N GLU A 166 17.46 0.94 0.44
CA GLU A 166 18.22 2.05 1.01
C GLU A 166 18.17 3.31 0.12
N SER A 167 18.35 3.15 -1.19
CA SER A 167 18.43 4.30 -2.09
C SER A 167 17.11 5.08 -2.15
N LEU A 168 15.98 4.40 -1.94
CA LEU A 168 14.64 4.97 -1.86
C LEU A 168 14.29 5.54 -0.47
N LEU A 169 15.17 5.44 0.53
CA LEU A 169 14.86 5.95 1.85
C LEU A 169 14.61 7.47 1.84
N PRO A 170 13.48 7.94 2.38
CA PRO A 170 13.25 9.37 2.57
C PRO A 170 14.20 9.93 3.63
N THR A 171 14.31 11.25 3.68
CA THR A 171 14.96 11.93 4.81
C THR A 171 14.09 11.74 6.04
N ILE A 172 14.63 11.13 7.09
CA ILE A 172 13.88 10.89 8.33
C ILE A 172 13.96 12.15 9.20
N PRO A 173 12.82 12.73 9.62
CA PRO A 173 12.81 13.89 10.51
C PRO A 173 13.38 13.52 11.89
N SER A 174 13.74 14.55 12.66
CA SER A 174 14.21 14.36 14.03
C SER A 174 13.15 13.65 14.89
N PRO A 175 13.52 12.58 15.64
CA PRO A 175 12.61 11.90 16.55
C PRO A 175 12.00 12.83 17.60
N GLN A 176 12.64 13.97 17.89
CA GLN A 176 12.13 14.96 18.83
C GLN A 176 10.83 15.62 18.33
N LEU A 177 10.64 15.72 17.01
CA LEU A 177 9.47 16.39 16.42
C LEU A 177 8.16 15.68 16.77
N LYS A 178 8.16 14.35 16.88
CA LYS A 178 6.95 13.58 17.22
C LYS A 178 6.43 13.92 18.62
N TYR A 179 7.31 14.28 19.54
CA TYR A 179 6.94 14.68 20.91
C TYR A 179 6.33 16.08 20.99
N THR A 180 6.35 16.85 19.90
CA THR A 180 5.65 18.14 19.82
C THR A 180 4.14 17.97 19.60
N ILE A 181 3.72 16.81 19.10
CA ILE A 181 2.31 16.46 18.92
C ILE A 181 1.72 16.16 20.31
N ARG A 182 0.77 17.01 20.73
CA ARG A 182 0.08 16.91 22.01
C ARG A 182 -1.19 16.07 21.91
N ASP A 183 -1.57 15.46 23.02
CA ASP A 183 -2.83 14.72 23.16
C ASP A 183 -4.04 15.61 22.86
N VAL A 184 -3.97 16.87 23.30
CA VAL A 184 -4.92 17.92 22.95
C VAL A 184 -4.14 19.17 22.55
N THR A 185 -4.39 19.65 21.34
CA THR A 185 -3.95 20.96 20.86
C THR A 185 -5.15 21.88 20.84
N PRO A 186 -5.17 22.96 21.64
CA PRO A 186 -6.31 23.87 21.70
C PRO A 186 -6.53 24.60 20.38
N ALA A 187 -7.75 25.07 20.16
CA ALA A 187 -8.05 26.03 19.10
C ALA A 187 -7.36 27.37 19.40
N GLU A 188 -6.84 28.03 18.37
CA GLU A 188 -6.46 29.44 18.47
C GLU A 188 -7.69 30.30 18.15
N GLY A 189 -8.08 31.17 19.09
CA GLY A 189 -9.27 32.03 18.95
C GLY A 189 -10.55 31.34 19.42
N GLU A 190 -11.65 31.54 18.68
CA GLU A 190 -12.94 30.92 18.98
C GLU A 190 -12.94 29.43 18.60
N THR A 191 -13.27 28.56 19.55
CA THR A 191 -13.40 27.12 19.29
C THR A 191 -14.67 26.84 18.51
N ARG A 192 -14.51 26.44 17.24
CA ARG A 192 -15.60 26.13 16.31
C ARG A 192 -15.89 24.64 16.20
N TYR A 193 -14.84 23.82 16.25
CA TYR A 193 -14.93 22.37 16.04
C TYR A 193 -13.99 21.60 16.97
N ARG A 194 -14.28 20.31 17.15
CA ARG A 194 -13.40 19.34 17.81
C ARG A 194 -13.08 18.20 16.86
N VAL A 195 -11.80 17.98 16.59
CA VAL A 195 -11.32 17.09 15.52
C VAL A 195 -10.42 16.01 16.09
N GLY A 196 -10.72 14.75 15.80
CA GLY A 196 -9.80 13.63 16.05
C GLY A 196 -8.74 13.56 14.95
N PHE A 197 -7.46 13.56 15.32
CA PHE A 197 -6.34 13.44 14.40
C PHE A 197 -5.59 12.12 14.61
N ILE A 198 -5.36 11.39 13.52
CA ILE A 198 -4.68 10.10 13.49
C ILE A 198 -3.36 10.28 12.73
N PRO A 199 -2.21 10.44 13.42
CA PRO A 199 -0.91 10.65 12.78
C PRO A 199 -0.43 9.47 11.93
N GLY A 200 -0.99 8.27 12.14
CA GLY A 200 -0.60 7.03 11.47
C GLY A 200 0.70 6.42 12.00
N CYS A 201 0.91 5.11 11.82
CA CYS A 201 2.12 4.44 12.32
C CYS A 201 3.37 4.84 11.53
N VAL A 202 3.35 4.69 10.20
CA VAL A 202 4.48 5.03 9.31
C VAL A 202 4.51 6.54 9.00
N MET A 203 3.34 7.14 8.77
CA MET A 203 3.21 8.57 8.50
C MET A 203 3.80 9.42 9.63
N ASN A 204 3.60 9.02 10.89
CA ASN A 204 4.18 9.74 12.02
C ASN A 204 5.69 9.59 12.18
N GLN A 205 6.34 8.67 11.44
CA GLN A 205 7.79 8.51 11.42
C GLN A 205 8.43 9.27 10.26
N VAL A 206 7.83 9.18 9.06
CA VAL A 206 8.40 9.74 7.82
C VAL A 206 7.88 11.14 7.53
N PHE A 207 6.62 11.40 7.84
CA PHE A 207 5.90 12.63 7.52
C PHE A 207 5.45 13.38 8.78
N THR A 208 6.23 13.28 9.86
CA THR A 208 5.94 13.97 11.13
C THR A 208 5.77 15.48 10.95
N GLU A 209 6.55 16.09 10.05
CA GLU A 209 6.42 17.52 9.70
C GLU A 209 5.04 17.84 9.13
N THR A 210 4.53 17.00 8.23
CA THR A 210 3.18 17.13 7.68
C THR A 210 2.12 17.00 8.76
N ASN A 211 2.29 16.06 9.70
CA ASN A 211 1.37 15.89 10.83
C ASN A 211 1.34 17.13 11.73
N VAL A 212 2.51 17.65 12.11
CA VAL A 212 2.62 18.87 12.93
C VAL A 212 2.03 20.08 12.19
N ALA A 213 2.31 20.22 10.90
CA ALA A 213 1.75 21.29 10.08
C ALA A 213 0.22 21.21 9.98
N THR A 214 -0.32 20.00 9.82
CA THR A 214 -1.78 19.76 9.76
C THR A 214 -2.45 20.15 11.07
N ILE A 215 -1.92 19.69 12.21
CA ILE A 215 -2.44 20.06 13.54
C ILE A 215 -2.41 21.58 13.74
N ARG A 216 -1.31 22.23 13.34
CA ARG A 216 -1.18 23.70 13.43
C ARG A 216 -2.21 24.42 12.58
N VAL A 217 -2.43 23.98 11.34
CA VAL A 217 -3.45 24.57 10.45
C VAL A 217 -4.85 24.40 11.04
N LEU A 218 -5.17 23.22 11.56
CA LEU A 218 -6.46 22.97 12.21
C LEU A 218 -6.67 23.87 13.44
N SER A 219 -5.68 23.92 14.34
CA SER A 219 -5.70 24.77 15.52
C SER A 219 -5.94 26.24 15.17
N LYS A 220 -5.23 26.77 14.15
CA LYS A 220 -5.42 28.14 13.63
C LYS A 220 -6.79 28.41 13.00
N ASN A 221 -7.52 27.38 12.61
CA ASN A 221 -8.87 27.49 12.03
C ASN A 221 -9.98 27.26 13.06
N GLY A 222 -9.66 27.35 14.36
CA GLY A 222 -10.63 27.24 15.45
C GLY A 222 -10.97 25.79 15.81
N CYS A 223 -10.13 24.81 15.43
CA CYS A 223 -10.33 23.41 15.80
C CYS A 223 -9.55 23.04 17.06
N GLU A 224 -10.22 22.50 18.07
CA GLU A 224 -9.57 21.73 19.12
C GLU A 224 -9.17 20.36 18.55
N VAL A 225 -7.88 20.07 18.47
CA VAL A 225 -7.36 18.83 17.88
C VAL A 225 -7.01 17.82 18.96
N VAL A 226 -7.67 16.68 18.93
CA VAL A 226 -7.42 15.55 19.84
C VAL A 226 -6.62 14.49 19.11
N THR A 227 -5.42 14.19 19.61
CA THR A 227 -4.53 13.17 19.05
C THR A 227 -4.31 12.06 20.08
N PRO A 228 -5.09 10.96 20.06
CA PRO A 228 -4.97 9.91 21.06
C PRO A 228 -3.58 9.26 21.07
N ARG A 229 -2.98 9.01 22.24
CA ARG A 229 -1.68 8.31 22.33
C ARG A 229 -1.77 6.81 22.02
N GLN A 230 -2.87 6.18 22.41
CA GLN A 230 -3.09 4.75 22.27
C GLN A 230 -3.68 4.42 20.90
N GLN A 231 -2.92 4.67 19.83
CA GLN A 231 -3.29 4.26 18.48
C GLN A 231 -2.67 2.91 18.17
N THR A 232 -3.48 1.98 17.70
CA THR A 232 -3.03 0.72 17.13
C THR A 232 -2.84 0.85 15.62
N CYS A 233 -2.12 -0.09 15.01
CA CYS A 233 -2.03 -0.18 13.56
C CYS A 233 -3.44 -0.37 12.98
N CYS A 234 -3.85 0.49 12.03
CA CYS A 234 -5.14 0.38 11.35
C CYS A 234 -5.24 -0.82 10.38
N GLY A 235 -4.15 -1.55 10.18
CA GLY A 235 -4.11 -2.71 9.30
C GLY A 235 -4.10 -2.38 7.81
N ALA A 236 -4.17 -1.10 7.41
CA ALA A 236 -4.27 -0.69 6.00
C ALA A 236 -3.15 -1.26 5.10
N LEU A 237 -1.93 -1.41 5.62
CA LEU A 237 -0.84 -2.02 4.86
C LEU A 237 -1.00 -3.53 4.61
N HIS A 238 -1.94 -4.21 5.27
CA HIS A 238 -2.27 -5.60 4.92
C HIS A 238 -3.22 -5.66 3.71
N LEU A 239 -3.82 -4.53 3.31
CA LEU A 239 -4.70 -4.40 2.15
C LEU A 239 -3.94 -3.90 0.89
N HIS A 240 -2.68 -3.49 1.03
CA HIS A 240 -1.86 -2.88 -0.03
C HIS A 240 -0.48 -3.51 -0.10
#